data_AF-A0A1E4Y894-F1
#
_entry.id   AF-A0A1E4Y894-F1
#
_cell.length_a   1.000
_cell.length_b   1.000
_cell.length_c   1.000
_cell.angle_alpha   90.00
_cell.angle_beta   90.00
_cell.angle_gamma   90.00
#
_symmetry.space_group_name_H-M   'P 1'
#
loop_
_entity.id
_entity.type
_entity.pdbx_description
1 polymer ?
#
loop_
_entity_poly.entity_id
_entity_poly.type
_entity_poly.pdbx_seq_one_letter_code
_entity_poly.pdbx_strand_id
1 'polypeptide(L)'
;MVEVIDVRKAVSAVVILQEDAMAAITRRYAIRREMDQSWTVYDLFTGVPAKPSTWALENLPEKEARIFCAILNEKDAARRVIRNPRLD
;
A
#
# COMPACT_ATOMS: atom_id res chain seq x y z
N MET A 1 22.94 -3.21 38.52
CA MET A 1 23.53 -3.50 37.21
C MET A 1 22.63 -2.84 36.18
N VAL A 2 23.06 -1.72 35.58
CA VAL A 2 22.25 -0.97 34.61
C VAL A 2 22.66 -1.46 33.22
N GLU A 3 21.73 -2.03 32.46
CA GLU A 3 21.97 -2.34 31.05
C GLU A 3 22.18 -1.02 30.29
N VAL A 4 23.41 -0.80 29.84
CA VAL A 4 23.72 0.32 28.96
C VAL A 4 23.24 -0.06 27.57
N ILE A 5 22.10 0.51 27.16
CA ILE A 5 21.54 0.30 25.83
C ILE A 5 22.52 0.89 24.81
N ASP A 6 23.05 0.04 23.92
CA ASP A 6 23.89 0.49 22.82
C ASP A 6 23.07 1.39 21.88
N VAL A 7 23.40 2.68 21.88
CA VAL A 7 22.74 3.73 21.11
C VAL A 7 22.68 3.38 19.62
N ARG A 8 23.69 2.69 19.07
CA ARG A 8 23.69 2.30 17.65
C ARG A 8 22.63 1.24 17.37
N LYS A 9 22.47 0.30 18.31
CA LYS A 9 21.46 -0.76 18.23
C LYS A 9 20.05 -0.18 18.35
N ALA A 10 19.87 0.80 19.25
CA ALA A 10 18.61 1.53 19.39
C ALA A 10 18.26 2.35 18.14
N VAL A 11 19.21 3.07 17.54
CA VAL A 11 19.01 3.83 16.30
C VAL A 11 18.62 2.89 15.15
N SER A 12 19.32 1.76 15.00
CA SER A 12 18.99 0.78 13.96
C SER A 12 17.59 0.18 14.15
N ALA A 13 17.19 -0.09 15.39
CA ALA A 13 15.85 -0.58 15.69
C ALA A 13 14.77 0.47 15.39
N VAL A 14 15.01 1.73 15.73
CA VAL A 14 14.09 2.85 15.41
C VAL A 14 13.92 3.01 13.90
N VAL A 15 15.00 2.93 13.13
CA VAL A 15 14.93 2.99 11.66
C VAL A 15 14.09 1.85 11.09
N ILE A 16 14.30 0.61 11.56
CA ILE A 16 13.53 -0.55 11.11
C ILE A 16 12.04 -0.41 11.47
N LEU A 17 11.74 0.04 12.69
CA LEU A 17 10.35 0.26 13.12
C LEU A 17 9.68 1.39 12.33
N GLN A 18 10.43 2.42 11.96
CA GLN A 18 9.94 3.55 11.17
C GLN A 18 9.72 3.14 9.69
N GLU A 19 10.59 2.30 9.14
CA GLU A 19 10.42 1.68 7.82
C GLU A 19 9.21 0.74 7.79
N ASP A 20 9.02 -0.10 8.81
CA ASP A 20 7.85 -0.99 8.93
C ASP A 20 6.54 -0.20 9.09
N ALA A 21 6.56 0.88 9.88
CA ALA A 21 5.40 1.78 10.01
C ALA A 21 5.08 2.50 8.70
N MET A 22 6.09 2.95 7.94
CA MET A 22 5.87 3.52 6.61
C MET A 22 5.40 2.49 5.60
N ALA A 23 5.89 1.24 5.67
CA ALA A 23 5.45 0.12 4.84
C ALA A 23 3.96 -0.22 5.06
N ALA A 24 3.43 0.01 6.26
CA ALA A 24 2.00 -0.09 6.55
C ALA A 24 1.16 1.04 5.90
N ILE A 25 1.77 2.18 5.58
CA ILE A 25 1.10 3.37 5.02
C ILE A 25 1.23 3.45 3.49
N THR A 26 2.09 2.65 2.84
CA THR A 26 2.28 2.76 1.38
C THR A 26 1.08 2.21 0.60
N ARG A 27 0.45 3.08 -0.20
CA ARG A 27 -0.59 2.69 -1.16
C ARG A 27 0.03 1.91 -2.31
N ARG A 28 -0.58 0.79 -2.69
CA ARG A 28 -0.17 -0.02 -3.85
C ARG A 28 -0.88 0.40 -5.13
N TYR A 29 -2.11 0.89 -5.00
CA TYR A 29 -2.96 1.22 -6.14
C TYR A 29 -3.18 2.73 -6.25
N ALA A 30 -3.26 3.21 -7.49
CA ALA A 30 -3.56 4.60 -7.83
C ALA A 30 -4.53 4.69 -9.00
N ILE A 31 -5.00 5.91 -9.31
CA ILE A 31 -5.86 6.19 -10.46
C ILE A 31 -5.12 7.04 -11.48
N ARG A 32 -5.35 6.78 -12.77
CA ARG A 32 -4.84 7.57 -13.90
C ARG A 32 -6.00 7.88 -14.85
N ARG A 33 -6.03 9.10 -15.38
CA ARG A 33 -6.94 9.46 -16.46
C ARG A 33 -6.30 9.11 -17.80
N GLU A 34 -7.01 8.36 -18.63
CA GLU A 34 -6.56 7.96 -19.96
C GLU A 34 -6.94 9.01 -21.03
N MET A 35 -6.47 8.81 -22.27
CA MET A 35 -6.69 9.77 -23.37
C MET A 35 -8.17 9.96 -23.73
N ASP A 36 -8.99 8.93 -23.55
CA ASP A 36 -10.44 8.96 -23.78
C ASP A 36 -11.23 9.57 -22.62
N GLN A 37 -10.54 10.16 -21.64
CA GLN A 37 -11.09 10.74 -20.41
C GLN A 37 -11.67 9.74 -19.41
N SER A 38 -11.55 8.44 -19.69
CA SER A 38 -11.87 7.41 -18.72
C SER A 38 -10.77 7.30 -17.65
N TRP A 39 -11.08 6.59 -16.57
CA TRP A 39 -10.16 6.37 -15.47
C TRP A 39 -9.81 4.88 -15.31
N THR A 40 -8.54 4.63 -15.04
CA THR A 40 -7.99 3.30 -14.74
C THR A 40 -7.46 3.27 -13.32
N VAL A 41 -7.82 2.24 -12.55
CA VAL A 41 -7.13 1.91 -11.30
C VAL A 41 -5.97 0.97 -11.65
N TYR A 42 -4.75 1.30 -11.26
CA TYR A 42 -3.56 0.52 -11.62
C TYR A 42 -2.66 0.25 -10.41
N ASP A 43 -1.86 -0.80 -10.49
CA ASP A 43 -0.82 -1.13 -9.52
C ASP A 43 0.41 -0.25 -9.78
N LEU A 44 0.87 0.49 -8.78
CA LEU A 44 2.00 1.42 -8.88
C LEU A 44 3.32 0.73 -9.23
N PHE A 45 3.50 -0.54 -8.82
CA PHE A 45 4.75 -1.25 -9.03
C PHE A 45 4.87 -1.85 -10.42
N THR A 46 3.73 -2.20 -11.04
CA THR A 46 3.71 -2.86 -12.35
C THR A 46 3.20 -1.96 -13.47
N GLY A 47 2.48 -0.89 -13.13
CA GLY A 47 1.77 -0.02 -14.07
C GLY A 47 0.51 -0.65 -14.68
N VAL A 48 0.22 -1.92 -14.38
CA VAL A 48 -0.85 -2.71 -14.99
C VAL A 48 -2.20 -2.38 -14.32
N PRO A 49 -3.32 -2.36 -15.08
CA PRO A 49 -4.65 -2.23 -14.51
C PRO A 49 -4.92 -3.25 -13.40
N ALA A 50 -5.50 -2.78 -12.31
CA ALA A 50 -5.87 -3.62 -11.18
C ALA A 50 -6.99 -4.58 -11.61
N LYS A 51 -6.83 -5.86 -11.26
CA LYS A 51 -7.76 -6.93 -11.59
C LYS A 51 -8.17 -7.71 -10.33
N PRO A 52 -9.03 -7.13 -9.48
CA PRO A 52 -9.48 -7.80 -8.25
C PRO A 52 -10.53 -8.89 -8.48
N SER A 53 -11.12 -8.97 -9.68
CA SER A 53 -12.07 -10.00 -10.10
C SER A 53 -11.76 -10.44 -11.54
N THR A 54 -12.76 -10.94 -12.28
CA THR A 54 -12.62 -11.33 -13.68
C THR A 54 -12.30 -10.15 -14.61
N TRP A 55 -12.66 -8.91 -14.23
CA TRP A 55 -12.50 -7.72 -15.06
C TRP A 55 -11.40 -6.78 -14.56
N ALA A 56 -10.70 -6.15 -15.51
CA ALA A 56 -9.76 -5.09 -15.23
C ALA A 56 -10.52 -3.79 -14.89
N LEU A 57 -9.99 -3.02 -13.95
CA LEU A 57 -10.54 -1.73 -13.53
C LEU A 57 -10.07 -0.61 -14.46
N GLU A 58 -10.56 -0.65 -15.69
CA GLU A 58 -10.31 0.29 -16.77
C GLU A 58 -11.63 0.87 -17.30
N ASN A 59 -11.56 1.96 -18.08
CA ASN A 59 -12.73 2.60 -18.68
C ASN A 59 -13.79 3.07 -17.65
N LEU A 60 -13.37 3.47 -16.45
CA LEU A 60 -14.27 3.81 -15.36
C LEU A 60 -14.62 5.31 -15.34
N PRO A 61 -15.81 5.68 -14.84
CA PRO A 61 -16.07 7.01 -14.33
C PRO A 61 -15.12 7.35 -13.16
N GLU A 62 -14.73 8.62 -13.02
CA GLU A 62 -13.79 9.05 -11.97
C GLU A 62 -14.23 8.63 -10.56
N LYS A 63 -15.53 8.80 -10.26
CA LYS A 63 -16.10 8.48 -8.95
C LYS A 63 -15.91 6.99 -8.61
N GLU A 64 -16.12 6.12 -9.59
CA GLU A 64 -15.96 4.67 -9.41
C GLU A 64 -14.48 4.32 -9.24
N ALA A 65 -13.59 4.87 -10.06
CA ALA A 65 -12.16 4.66 -9.94
C ALA A 65 -11.63 5.05 -8.54
N ARG A 66 -12.09 6.18 -7.98
CA ARG A 66 -11.76 6.60 -6.61
C ARG A 66 -12.21 5.60 -5.55
N ILE A 67 -13.47 5.12 -5.65
CA ILE A 67 -14.03 4.14 -4.72
C ILE A 67 -13.23 2.83 -4.77
N PHE A 68 -13.00 2.29 -5.96
CA PHE A 68 -12.24 1.04 -6.12
C PHE A 68 -10.80 1.19 -5.64
N CYS A 69 -10.12 2.29 -5.95
CA CYS A 69 -8.77 2.56 -5.50
C CYS A 69 -8.66 2.62 -3.97
N ALA A 70 -9.65 3.20 -3.29
CA ALA A 70 -9.70 3.21 -1.82
C ALA A 70 -9.87 1.79 -1.26
N ILE A 71 -10.85 1.03 -1.77
CA ILE A 71 -11.11 -0.35 -1.34
C ILE A 71 -9.89 -1.25 -1.53
N LEU A 72 -9.20 -1.13 -2.67
CA LEU A 72 -8.04 -1.96 -2.96
C LEU A 72 -6.85 -1.65 -2.06
N ASN A 73 -6.60 -0.38 -1.76
CA ASN A 73 -5.54 -0.01 -0.83
C ASN A 73 -5.85 -0.45 0.60
N GLU A 74 -7.11 -0.33 1.05
CA GLU A 74 -7.51 -0.81 2.37
C GLU A 74 -7.35 -2.34 2.48
N LYS A 75 -7.80 -3.08 1.47
CA LYS A 75 -7.60 -4.54 1.40
C LYS A 75 -6.12 -4.91 1.37
N ASP A 76 -5.29 -4.14 0.65
CA ASP A 76 -3.85 -4.39 0.60
C ASP A 76 -3.18 -4.16 1.96
N ALA A 77 -3.53 -3.07 2.64
CA ALA A 77 -3.05 -2.77 3.99
C ALA A 77 -3.44 -3.89 4.98
N ALA A 78 -4.70 -4.31 4.99
CA ALA A 78 -5.16 -5.41 5.84
C ALA A 78 -4.39 -6.73 5.59
N ARG A 79 -4.09 -7.05 4.33
CA ARG A 79 -3.27 -8.24 4.00
C ARG A 79 -1.83 -8.13 4.51
N ARG A 80 -1.24 -6.94 4.53
CA ARG A 80 0.13 -6.73 5.04
C ARG A 80 0.21 -6.90 6.56
N VAL A 81 -0.81 -6.45 7.29
CA VAL A 81 -0.89 -6.65 8.75
C VAL A 81 -0.95 -8.15 9.10
N ILE A 82 -1.83 -8.91 8.45
CA ILE A 82 -1.97 -10.36 8.70
C ILE A 82 -0.67 -11.12 8.40
N ARG A 83 0.10 -10.67 7.41
CA ARG A 83 1.32 -11.36 6.95
C ARG A 83 2.57 -10.97 7.74
N ASN A 84 2.50 -9.99 8.64
CA ASN A 84 3.60 -9.62 9.54
C ASN A 84 3.23 -9.86 11.03
N PRO A 85 3.30 -11.12 11.52
CA PRO A 85 2.98 -11.47 12.91
C PRO A 85 4.11 -11.17 13.89
N ARG A 86 4.90 -10.10 13.67
CA ARG A 86 6.03 -9.73 14.55
C ARG A 86 5.74 -8.50 15.41
N LEU A 87 4.47 -8.09 15.54
CA LEU A 87 4.06 -6.89 16.26
C LEU A 87 3.13 -7.17 17.45
N ASP A 88 3.06 -8.42 17.90
CA ASP A 88 2.41 -8.87 19.12
C ASP A 88 3.42 -9.40 20.16
#